data_AF-A0A381XM24-F1
#
_entry.id   AF-A0A381XM24-F1
#
_cell.length_a   1.000
_cell.length_b   1.000
_cell.length_c   1.000
_cell.angle_alpha   90.00
_cell.angle_beta   90.00
_cell.angle_gamma   90.00
#
_symmetry.space_group_name_H-M   'P 1'
#
loop_
_entity.id
_entity.type
_entity.pdbx_description
1 polymer ?
#
loop_
_entity_poly.entity_id
_entity_poly.type
_entity_poly.pdbx_seq_one_letter_code
_entity_poly.pdbx_strand_id
1 'polypeptide(L)'
;MDDLQIEIENVFRDAEKIWDSQQYGNLKNLWDQEDPSPFYLAEEQPNWKIGWEALKKYWEPIPGKRMIEAIRMRFYDIQVKRLSDDLVFAAGWIRHDMKIRGPMKAWGGDARVCAVLRKKEDGWKFITYAESHKTPLIYMKELYQRQPRIPIITPIVERFMTRLYEKNVHPEFSEFHKQIMEDEKA
;
A
#
# COMPACT_ATOMS: atom_id res chain seq x y z
N MET A 1 10.13 23.28 -8.13
CA MET A 1 9.86 22.11 -7.27
C MET A 1 10.91 22.17 -6.17
N ASP A 2 10.53 21.98 -4.90
CA ASP A 2 11.45 22.07 -3.76
C ASP A 2 12.57 21.02 -3.87
N ASP A 3 13.81 21.34 -3.48
CA ASP A 3 14.96 20.42 -3.59
C ASP A 3 14.69 19.15 -2.76
N LEU A 4 14.05 19.30 -1.59
CA LEU A 4 13.65 18.18 -0.76
C LEU A 4 12.65 17.26 -1.47
N GLN A 5 11.67 17.82 -2.19
CA GLN A 5 10.69 17.04 -2.93
C GLN A 5 11.37 16.16 -3.98
N ILE A 6 12.34 16.72 -4.72
CA ILE A 6 13.10 16.00 -5.74
C ILE A 6 13.95 14.88 -5.10
N GLU A 7 14.64 15.16 -4.00
CA GLU A 7 15.45 14.18 -3.28
C GLU A 7 14.61 12.96 -2.84
N ILE A 8 13.43 13.20 -2.26
CA ILE A 8 12.55 12.13 -1.79
C ILE A 8 11.93 11.36 -2.95
N GLU A 9 11.46 12.04 -4.00
CA GLU A 9 11.00 11.37 -5.22
C GLU A 9 12.07 10.48 -5.84
N ASN A 10 13.34 10.88 -5.80
CA ASN A 10 14.44 10.05 -6.29
C ASN A 10 14.60 8.76 -5.49
N VAL A 11 14.41 8.77 -4.16
CA VAL A 11 14.39 7.54 -3.35
C VAL A 11 13.28 6.59 -3.81
N PHE A 12 12.08 7.11 -4.06
CA PHE A 12 10.97 6.31 -4.60
C PHE A 12 11.27 5.79 -6.00
N ARG A 13 11.84 6.59 -6.90
CA ARG A 13 12.29 6.15 -8.24
C ARG A 13 13.34 5.05 -8.17
N ASP A 14 14.25 5.11 -7.21
CA ASP A 14 15.23 4.04 -7.00
C ASP A 14 14.56 2.76 -6.48
N ALA A 15 13.53 2.88 -5.64
CA ALA A 15 12.70 1.74 -5.25
C ALA A 15 12.00 1.12 -6.47
N GLU A 16 11.44 1.92 -7.39
CA GLU A 16 10.85 1.42 -8.65
C GLU A 16 11.86 0.60 -9.45
N LYS A 17 13.09 1.10 -9.62
CA LYS A 17 14.14 0.39 -10.38
C LYS A 17 14.44 -0.96 -9.76
N ILE A 18 14.51 -1.04 -8.43
CA ILE A 18 14.79 -2.30 -7.73
C ILE A 18 13.63 -3.29 -7.94
N TRP A 19 12.38 -2.85 -7.79
CA TRP A 19 11.20 -3.67 -8.04
C TRP A 19 11.11 -4.14 -9.49
N ASP A 20 11.26 -3.24 -10.47
CA ASP A 20 11.25 -3.55 -11.90
C ASP A 20 12.36 -4.54 -12.29
N SER A 21 13.53 -4.46 -11.65
CA SER A 21 14.64 -5.40 -11.85
C SER A 21 14.43 -6.78 -11.20
N GLN A 22 13.45 -6.88 -10.30
CA GLN A 22 13.17 -8.05 -9.47
C GLN A 22 14.34 -8.50 -8.59
N GLN A 23 15.26 -7.58 -8.27
CA GLN A 23 16.38 -7.79 -7.35
C GLN A 23 16.01 -7.30 -5.94
N TYR A 24 14.91 -7.83 -5.38
CA TYR A 24 14.27 -7.31 -4.16
C TYR A 24 15.21 -7.22 -2.95
N GLY A 25 16.22 -8.08 -2.85
CA GLY A 25 17.24 -8.03 -1.81
C GLY A 25 18.03 -6.71 -1.78
N ASN A 26 18.04 -5.94 -2.87
CA ASN A 26 18.65 -4.61 -2.94
C ASN A 26 17.81 -3.52 -2.26
N LEU A 27 16.53 -3.77 -1.95
CA LEU A 27 15.67 -2.80 -1.26
C LEU A 27 16.30 -2.34 0.05
N LYS A 28 17.01 -3.23 0.77
CA LYS A 28 17.75 -2.90 1.99
C LYS A 28 18.70 -1.70 1.86
N ASN A 29 19.19 -1.41 0.64
CA ASN A 29 20.11 -0.29 0.38
C ASN A 29 19.41 1.07 0.43
N LEU A 30 18.08 1.09 0.30
CA LEU A 30 17.24 2.28 0.43
C LEU A 30 16.74 2.49 1.87
N TRP A 31 17.10 1.62 2.81
CA TRP A 31 16.66 1.64 4.20
C TRP A 31 17.82 1.99 5.13
N ASP A 32 17.50 2.60 6.28
CA ASP A 32 18.51 2.91 7.30
C ASP A 32 18.87 1.62 8.03
N GLN A 33 19.98 1.00 7.64
CA GLN A 33 20.43 -0.29 8.21
C GLN A 33 20.78 -0.21 9.70
N GLU A 34 20.93 1.00 10.25
CA GLU A 34 21.14 1.24 11.67
C GLU A 34 19.83 1.39 12.46
N ASP A 35 18.68 1.49 11.79
CA ASP A 35 17.38 1.44 12.46
C ASP A 35 17.21 0.05 13.09
N PRO A 36 17.08 -0.04 14.43
CA PRO A 36 16.95 -1.32 15.11
C PRO A 36 15.63 -2.04 14.77
N SER A 37 14.60 -1.31 14.32
CA SER A 37 13.27 -1.87 14.12
C SER A 37 12.52 -1.18 12.97
N PRO A 38 12.89 -1.44 11.71
CA PRO A 38 12.17 -0.91 10.54
C PRO A 38 10.77 -1.54 10.42
N PHE A 39 9.80 -0.73 9.98
CA PHE A 39 8.40 -1.15 9.83
C PHE A 39 8.03 -1.15 8.36
N TYR A 40 7.54 -2.29 7.86
CA TYR A 40 7.13 -2.45 6.48
C TYR A 40 5.76 -3.10 6.38
N LEU A 41 4.88 -2.52 5.56
CA LEU A 41 3.59 -3.12 5.20
C LEU A 41 3.38 -2.99 3.69
N ALA A 42 3.33 -4.12 2.99
CA ALA A 42 2.84 -4.16 1.61
C ALA A 42 1.32 -4.42 1.62
N GLU A 43 0.65 -3.95 0.58
CA GLU A 43 -0.82 -3.94 0.49
C GLU A 43 -1.44 -5.33 0.68
N GLU A 44 -0.78 -6.38 0.18
CA GLU A 44 -1.30 -7.74 0.22
C GLU A 44 -1.08 -8.45 1.56
N GLN A 45 -0.30 -7.85 2.47
CA GLN A 45 0.07 -8.50 3.71
C GLN A 45 -1.02 -8.32 4.78
N PRO A 46 -1.38 -9.40 5.50
CA PRO A 46 -2.36 -9.31 6.59
C PRO A 46 -1.84 -8.56 7.81
N ASN A 47 -0.51 -8.42 7.94
CA ASN A 47 0.12 -7.76 9.07
C ASN A 47 1.49 -7.20 8.69
N TRP A 48 1.96 -6.27 9.52
CA TRP A 48 3.26 -5.62 9.42
C TRP A 48 4.41 -6.63 9.44
N LYS A 49 5.46 -6.30 8.72
CA LYS A 49 6.80 -6.87 8.89
C LYS A 49 7.57 -5.88 9.76
N ILE A 50 7.94 -6.31 10.96
CA ILE A 50 8.63 -5.48 11.94
C ILE A 50 10.02 -6.08 12.16
N GLY A 51 11.05 -5.25 12.03
CA GLY A 51 12.43 -5.65 12.22
C GLY A 51 13.07 -6.28 10.97
N TRP A 52 14.40 -6.20 10.92
CA TRP A 52 15.19 -6.61 9.76
C TRP A 52 15.03 -8.07 9.34
N GLU A 53 14.83 -8.98 10.30
CA GLU A 53 14.61 -10.39 10.00
C GLU A 53 13.34 -10.58 9.16
N ALA A 54 12.23 -9.97 9.59
CA ALA A 54 10.95 -10.06 8.89
C ALA A 54 11.00 -9.40 7.51
N LEU A 55 11.66 -8.25 7.38
CA LEU A 55 11.82 -7.53 6.11
C LEU A 55 12.67 -8.33 5.11
N LYS A 56 13.83 -8.82 5.53
CA LYS A 56 14.73 -9.61 4.65
C LYS A 56 14.05 -10.88 4.16
N LYS A 57 13.35 -11.59 5.06
CA LYS A 57 12.57 -12.77 4.71
C LYS A 57 11.42 -12.45 3.74
N TYR A 58 10.81 -11.28 3.85
CA TYR A 58 9.75 -10.87 2.96
C TYR A 58 10.26 -10.53 1.55
N TRP A 59 11.34 -9.74 1.45
CA TRP A 59 11.89 -9.37 0.14
C TRP A 59 12.55 -10.55 -0.58
N GLU A 60 13.17 -11.48 0.16
CA GLU A 60 13.86 -12.62 -0.43
C GLU A 60 13.60 -13.92 0.35
N PRO A 61 12.38 -14.50 0.23
CA PRO A 61 11.98 -15.65 1.04
C PRO A 61 12.73 -16.94 0.69
N ILE A 62 13.13 -17.13 -0.58
CA ILE A 62 13.90 -18.30 -1.05
C ILE A 62 14.77 -17.90 -2.26
N PRO A 63 16.11 -17.93 -2.15
CA PRO A 63 17.00 -17.73 -3.29
C PRO A 63 16.68 -18.70 -4.44
N GLY A 64 16.47 -18.18 -5.65
CA GLY A 64 16.27 -18.97 -6.87
C GLY A 64 14.84 -19.41 -7.21
N LYS A 65 13.85 -19.22 -6.32
CA LYS A 65 12.42 -19.46 -6.64
C LYS A 65 11.67 -18.15 -6.90
N ARG A 66 11.47 -17.80 -8.17
CA ARG A 66 10.65 -16.65 -8.56
C ARG A 66 9.20 -17.06 -8.77
N MET A 67 8.32 -16.68 -7.84
CA MET A 67 6.86 -16.84 -8.00
C MET A 67 6.28 -15.73 -8.89
N ILE A 68 6.84 -14.53 -8.79
CA ILE A 68 6.51 -13.39 -9.64
C ILE A 68 7.23 -13.59 -10.98
N GLU A 69 6.48 -13.50 -12.07
CA GLU A 69 6.99 -13.51 -13.44
C GLU A 69 7.44 -12.11 -13.86
N ALA A 70 6.59 -11.11 -13.57
CA ALA A 70 6.89 -9.71 -13.77
C ALA A 70 6.16 -8.87 -12.72
N ILE A 71 6.80 -7.79 -12.29
CA ILE A 71 6.18 -6.73 -11.49
C ILE A 71 6.72 -5.40 -11.99
N ARG A 72 5.86 -4.38 -12.01
CA ARG A 72 6.24 -2.99 -12.13
C ARG A 72 5.56 -2.18 -11.05
N MET A 73 6.30 -1.22 -10.49
CA MET A 73 5.79 -0.30 -9.48
C MET A 73 6.05 1.13 -9.93
N ARG A 74 5.05 2.00 -9.82
CA ARG A 74 5.16 3.42 -10.14
C ARG A 74 4.57 4.25 -9.01
N PHE A 75 5.42 5.06 -8.40
CA PHE A 75 5.03 6.04 -7.39
C PHE A 75 4.65 7.34 -8.08
N TYR A 76 3.57 7.97 -7.62
CA TYR A 76 3.09 9.22 -8.19
C TYR A 76 2.37 10.07 -7.15
N ASP A 77 2.25 11.37 -7.45
CA ASP A 77 1.67 12.38 -6.57
C ASP A 77 2.22 12.34 -5.14
N ILE A 78 3.53 12.10 -5.02
CA ILE A 78 4.23 12.10 -3.73
C ILE A 78 4.19 13.52 -3.16
N GLN A 79 3.80 13.65 -1.91
CA GLN A 79 3.81 14.86 -1.12
C GLN A 79 4.74 14.65 0.07
N VAL A 80 5.62 15.61 0.32
CA VAL A 80 6.60 15.53 1.39
C VAL A 80 6.28 16.56 2.48
N LYS A 81 6.27 16.09 3.73
CA LYS A 81 6.15 16.92 4.93
C LYS A 81 7.40 16.74 5.77
N ARG A 82 8.15 17.82 6.01
CA ARG A 82 9.25 17.82 6.97
C ARG A 82 8.72 17.61 8.39
N LEU A 83 9.35 16.71 9.16
CA LEU A 83 9.03 16.44 10.56
C LEU A 83 10.09 17.04 11.49
N SER A 84 11.36 16.95 11.09
CA SER A 84 12.55 17.54 11.73
C SER A 84 13.61 17.81 10.65
N ASP A 85 14.80 18.25 11.05
CA ASP A 85 15.91 18.48 10.10
C ASP A 85 16.40 17.18 9.43
N ASP A 86 16.20 16.05 10.10
CA ASP A 86 16.65 14.72 9.68
C ASP A 86 15.51 13.73 9.40
N LEU A 87 14.25 14.12 9.56
CA LEU A 87 13.09 13.26 9.30
C LEU A 87 12.06 13.92 8.39
N VAL A 88 11.52 13.13 7.47
CA VAL A 88 10.39 13.51 6.64
C VAL A 88 9.33 12.42 6.61
N PHE A 89 8.09 12.84 6.42
CA PHE A 89 6.98 12.00 6.06
C PHE A 89 6.65 12.21 4.58
N ALA A 90 6.56 11.13 3.82
CA ALA A 90 6.11 11.12 2.44
C ALA A 90 4.79 10.38 2.35
N ALA A 91 3.84 10.90 1.57
CA ALA A 91 2.60 10.22 1.24
C ALA A 91 2.25 10.43 -0.23
N GLY A 92 1.62 9.45 -0.84
CA GLY A 92 1.14 9.58 -2.21
C GLY A 92 0.52 8.28 -2.68
N TRP A 93 0.74 7.96 -3.94
CA TRP A 93 0.16 6.79 -4.57
C TRP A 93 1.22 5.87 -5.13
N ILE A 94 0.84 4.60 -5.22
CA ILE A 94 1.59 3.58 -5.92
C ILE A 94 0.67 2.78 -6.83
N ARG A 95 1.08 2.67 -8.09
CA ARG A 95 0.54 1.73 -9.06
C ARG A 95 1.42 0.49 -9.04
N HIS A 96 0.83 -0.67 -8.83
CA HIS A 96 1.49 -1.95 -9.04
C HIS A 96 0.81 -2.69 -10.19
N ASP A 97 1.59 -3.22 -11.12
CA ASP A 97 1.11 -4.13 -12.16
C ASP A 97 1.98 -5.39 -12.11
N MET A 98 1.36 -6.55 -11.89
CA MET A 98 2.07 -7.79 -11.64
C MET A 98 1.48 -8.97 -12.40
N LYS A 99 2.35 -9.97 -12.61
CA LYS A 99 2.04 -11.26 -13.17
C LYS A 99 2.72 -12.32 -12.31
N ILE A 100 1.92 -13.18 -11.68
CA ILE A 100 2.45 -14.40 -11.04
C ILE A 100 2.54 -15.51 -12.09
N ARG A 101 3.58 -16.34 -11.98
CA ARG A 101 3.79 -17.50 -12.85
C ARG A 101 2.60 -18.46 -12.80
N GLY A 102 2.24 -19.01 -13.96
CA GLY A 102 1.10 -19.92 -14.09
C GLY A 102 -0.10 -19.26 -14.78
N PRO A 103 -1.32 -19.82 -14.64
CA PRO A 103 -2.46 -19.50 -15.51
C PRO A 103 -3.06 -18.10 -15.29
N MET A 104 -2.63 -17.40 -14.24
CA MET A 104 -3.36 -16.29 -13.62
C MET A 104 -3.51 -14.95 -14.36
N LYS A 105 -3.21 -14.73 -15.65
CA LYS A 105 -3.20 -13.35 -16.25
C LYS A 105 -2.46 -12.27 -15.41
N ALA A 106 -2.27 -11.08 -15.99
CA ALA A 106 -1.70 -9.95 -15.26
C ALA A 106 -2.82 -9.14 -14.61
N TRP A 107 -2.55 -8.54 -13.45
CA TRP A 107 -3.44 -7.62 -12.77
C TRP A 107 -2.66 -6.46 -12.18
N GLY A 108 -3.36 -5.40 -11.83
CA GLY A 108 -2.76 -4.26 -11.18
C GLY A 108 -3.79 -3.43 -10.44
N GLY A 109 -3.28 -2.56 -9.59
CA GLY A 109 -4.06 -1.76 -8.67
C GLY A 109 -3.32 -0.50 -8.27
N ASP A 110 -4.08 0.43 -7.74
CA ASP A 110 -3.58 1.67 -7.17
C ASP A 110 -3.81 1.64 -5.67
N ALA A 111 -2.74 1.79 -4.89
CA ALA A 111 -2.79 1.89 -3.45
C ALA A 111 -2.24 3.24 -2.99
N ARG A 112 -2.64 3.65 -1.78
CA ARG A 112 -1.99 4.78 -1.11
C ARG A 112 -0.71 4.27 -0.48
N VAL A 113 0.33 5.09 -0.47
CA VAL A 113 1.57 4.79 0.21
C VAL A 113 1.90 5.91 1.19
N CYS A 114 2.47 5.54 2.33
CA CYS A 114 3.16 6.48 3.19
C CYS A 114 4.49 5.91 3.66
N ALA A 115 5.44 6.80 3.95
CA ALA A 115 6.74 6.44 4.43
C ALA A 115 7.29 7.50 5.37
N VAL A 116 8.15 7.07 6.29
CA VAL A 116 9.03 7.95 7.04
C VAL A 116 10.45 7.69 6.57
N LEU A 117 11.16 8.77 6.23
CA LEU A 117 12.55 8.71 5.81
C LEU A 117 13.43 9.50 6.78
N ARG A 118 14.62 8.96 7.04
CA ARG A 118 15.68 9.59 7.82
C ARG A 118 16.81 10.04 6.90
N LYS A 119 17.34 11.24 7.14
CA LYS A 119 18.54 11.74 6.46
C LYS A 119 19.78 11.03 7.01
N LYS A 120 20.58 10.46 6.13
CA LYS A 120 21.91 9.88 6.42
C LYS A 120 22.96 10.58 5.55
N GLU A 121 24.23 10.28 5.81
CA GLU A 121 25.36 10.86 5.05
C GLU A 121 25.26 10.54 3.55
N ASP A 122 24.74 9.37 3.20
CA ASP A 122 24.58 8.88 1.83
C ASP A 122 23.18 9.14 1.22
N GLY A 123 22.36 9.97 1.89
CA GLY A 123 21.05 10.39 1.41
C GLY A 123 19.89 9.98 2.33
N TRP A 124 18.67 10.12 1.82
CA TRP A 124 17.46 9.77 2.56
C TRP A 124 17.20 8.26 2.51
N LYS A 125 16.87 7.68 3.67
CA LYS A 125 16.63 6.25 3.84
C LYS A 125 15.29 5.98 4.49
N PHE A 126 14.58 4.95 4.02
CA PHE A 126 13.37 4.48 4.68
C PHE A 126 13.67 3.95 6.09
N ILE A 127 12.82 4.32 7.03
CA ILE A 127 12.70 3.70 8.36
C ILE A 127 11.30 3.11 8.57
N THR A 128 10.32 3.61 7.83
CA THR A 128 8.97 3.04 7.79
C THR A 128 8.38 3.19 6.39
N TYR A 129 7.68 2.16 5.93
CA TYR A 129 6.96 2.15 4.67
C TYR A 129 5.65 1.37 4.84
N ALA A 130 4.54 1.94 4.39
CA ALA A 130 3.25 1.28 4.43
C ALA A 130 2.42 1.58 3.19
N GLU A 131 1.94 0.52 2.55
CA GLU A 131 0.90 0.57 1.56
C GLU A 131 -0.46 0.39 2.25
N SER A 132 -1.43 1.18 1.80
CA SER A 132 -2.78 1.23 2.36
C SER A 132 -3.80 1.06 1.24
N HIS A 133 -4.39 -0.14 1.18
CA HIS A 133 -5.49 -0.44 0.27
C HIS A 133 -6.67 0.50 0.50
N LYS A 134 -7.45 0.73 -0.55
CA LYS A 134 -8.81 1.29 -0.39
C LYS A 134 -9.66 0.26 0.36
N THR A 135 -10.70 0.71 1.05
CA THR A 135 -11.66 -0.25 1.63
C THR A 135 -12.24 -1.10 0.49
N PRO A 136 -12.48 -2.41 0.71
CA PRO A 136 -13.10 -3.27 -0.29
C PRO A 136 -14.29 -2.64 -1.02
N LEU A 137 -15.15 -1.91 -0.29
CA LEU A 137 -16.29 -1.21 -0.88
C LEU A 137 -15.87 -0.13 -1.89
N ILE A 138 -14.94 0.75 -1.51
CA ILE A 138 -14.45 1.83 -2.39
C ILE A 138 -13.71 1.22 -3.59
N TYR A 139 -12.84 0.26 -3.34
CA TYR A 139 -12.07 -0.41 -4.39
C TYR A 139 -12.99 -1.07 -5.43
N MET A 140 -13.96 -1.88 -4.98
CA MET A 140 -14.91 -2.53 -5.88
C MET A 140 -15.75 -1.50 -6.64
N LYS A 141 -16.23 -0.45 -5.97
CA LYS A 141 -17.01 0.63 -6.60
C LYS A 141 -16.23 1.26 -7.77
N GLU A 142 -14.96 1.60 -7.57
CA GLU A 142 -14.12 2.16 -8.62
C GLU A 142 -13.88 1.16 -9.77
N LEU A 143 -13.65 -0.11 -9.47
CA LEU A 143 -13.51 -1.15 -10.50
C LEU A 143 -14.79 -1.27 -11.34
N TYR A 144 -15.98 -1.24 -10.73
CA TYR A 144 -17.25 -1.26 -11.46
C TYR A 144 -17.46 -0.01 -12.29
N GLN A 145 -17.08 1.18 -11.80
CA GLN A 145 -17.18 2.42 -12.56
C GLN A 145 -16.30 2.42 -13.81
N ARG A 146 -15.19 1.67 -13.80
CA ARG A 146 -14.30 1.50 -14.96
C ARG A 146 -14.79 0.46 -15.98
N GLN A 147 -15.80 -0.35 -15.62
CA GLN A 147 -16.39 -1.35 -16.52
C GLN A 147 -17.67 -0.83 -17.17
N PRO A 148 -18.04 -1.31 -18.37
CA PRO A 148 -19.36 -1.07 -18.92
C PRO A 148 -20.45 -1.46 -17.90
N ARG A 149 -21.39 -0.55 -17.65
CA ARG A 149 -22.43 -0.75 -16.64
C ARG A 149 -23.33 -1.92 -17.06
N ILE A 150 -23.29 -3.02 -16.30
CA ILE A 150 -24.21 -4.15 -16.47
C ILE A 150 -25.38 -3.92 -15.50
N PRO A 151 -26.57 -3.48 -15.97
CA PRO A 151 -27.62 -2.92 -15.11
C PRO A 151 -28.09 -3.83 -13.97
N ILE A 152 -28.05 -5.15 -14.17
CA ILE A 152 -28.49 -6.14 -13.18
C ILE A 152 -27.38 -6.44 -12.15
N ILE A 153 -26.12 -6.45 -12.56
CA ILE A 153 -25.00 -6.89 -11.71
C ILE A 153 -24.57 -5.80 -10.74
N THR A 154 -24.50 -4.54 -11.19
CA THR A 154 -24.03 -3.43 -10.36
C THR A 154 -24.83 -3.27 -9.06
N PRO A 155 -26.17 -3.25 -9.06
CA PRO A 155 -26.96 -3.10 -7.82
C PRO A 155 -26.83 -4.31 -6.88
N ILE A 156 -26.68 -5.53 -7.43
CA ILE A 156 -26.52 -6.75 -6.63
C ILE A 156 -25.21 -6.70 -5.85
N VAL A 157 -24.13 -6.29 -6.51
CA VAL A 157 -22.79 -6.27 -5.90
C VAL A 157 -22.67 -5.15 -4.88
N GLU A 158 -23.18 -3.94 -5.19
CA GLU A 158 -23.24 -2.85 -4.22
C GLU A 158 -24.02 -3.28 -2.97
N ARG A 159 -25.21 -3.87 -3.13
CA ARG A 159 -26.04 -4.34 -2.01
C ARG A 159 -25.36 -5.45 -1.20
N PHE A 160 -24.70 -6.39 -1.85
CA PHE A 160 -23.99 -7.46 -1.17
C PHE A 160 -22.83 -6.93 -0.33
N MET A 161 -22.01 -6.04 -0.89
CA MET A 161 -20.87 -5.44 -0.19
C MET A 161 -21.33 -4.56 0.97
N THR A 162 -22.32 -3.69 0.77
CA THR A 162 -22.86 -2.85 1.86
C THR A 162 -23.38 -3.71 3.02
N ARG A 163 -24.10 -4.80 2.73
CA ARG A 163 -24.59 -5.73 3.76
C ARG A 163 -23.49 -6.41 4.56
N LEU A 164 -22.33 -6.69 3.96
CA LEU A 164 -21.20 -7.25 4.71
C LEU A 164 -20.67 -6.25 5.74
N TYR A 165 -20.61 -4.96 5.39
CA TYR A 165 -20.20 -3.89 6.32
C TYR A 165 -21.26 -3.63 7.39
N GLU A 166 -22.55 -3.56 7.02
CA GLU A 166 -23.66 -3.39 7.96
C GLU A 166 -23.70 -4.49 9.02
N LYS A 167 -23.33 -5.72 8.66
CA LYS A 167 -23.27 -6.87 9.58
C LYS A 167 -21.98 -6.93 10.39
N ASN A 168 -20.97 -6.13 10.06
CA ASN A 168 -19.69 -6.05 10.77
C ASN A 168 -19.70 -4.92 11.81
N VAL A 169 -20.86 -4.59 12.36
CA VAL A 169 -20.98 -3.68 13.51
C VAL A 169 -20.56 -4.44 14.76
N HIS A 170 -19.62 -3.85 15.51
CA HIS A 170 -19.20 -4.44 16.78
C HIS A 170 -20.40 -4.52 17.74
N PRO A 171 -20.64 -5.65 18.45
CA PRO A 171 -21.82 -5.82 19.29
C PRO A 171 -22.01 -4.71 20.34
N GLU A 172 -20.92 -4.18 20.86
CA GLU A 172 -20.90 -3.07 21.83
C GLU A 172 -21.55 -1.79 21.30
N PHE A 173 -21.52 -1.56 19.98
CA PHE A 173 -22.12 -0.37 19.36
C PHE A 173 -23.56 -0.59 18.88
N SER A 174 -24.18 -1.73 19.19
CA SER A 174 -25.54 -2.04 18.72
C SER A 174 -26.58 -1.02 19.18
N GLU A 175 -26.52 -0.58 20.45
CA GLU A 175 -27.43 0.43 20.99
C GLU A 175 -27.23 1.80 20.36
N PHE A 176 -25.96 2.19 20.13
CA PHE A 176 -25.61 3.43 19.43
C PHE A 176 -26.18 3.47 17.99
N HIS A 177 -26.04 2.36 17.24
CA HIS A 177 -26.59 2.27 15.90
C HIS A 177 -28.11 2.29 15.91
N LYS A 178 -28.75 1.63 16.88
CA LYS A 178 -30.21 1.61 17.02
C LYS A 178 -30.76 3.03 17.23
N GLN A 179 -30.14 3.82 18.11
CA GLN A 179 -30.53 5.21 18.37
C GLN A 179 -30.46 6.06 17.10
N ILE A 180 -29.35 6.00 16.35
CA ILE A 180 -29.20 6.75 15.09
C ILE A 180 -30.30 6.37 14.08
N MET A 181 -30.57 5.06 13.92
CA MET A 181 -31.58 4.59 12.96
C MET A 181 -33.03 4.89 13.38
N GLU A 182 -33.27 5.15 14.67
CA GLU A 182 -34.55 5.62 15.19
C GLU A 182 -34.72 7.12 14.99
N ASP A 183 -33.65 7.91 15.21
CA ASP A 183 -33.63 9.36 14.97
C ASP A 183 -33.80 9.72 13.47
N GLU A 184 -33.25 8.92 12.55
CA GLU A 184 -33.45 9.12 11.10
C GLU A 184 -34.89 8.89 10.62
N LYS A 185 -35.74 8.24 11.44
CA LYS A 185 -37.15 7.95 11.12
C LYS A 185 -38.14 8.94 11.73
N ALA A 186 -37.68 9.84 12.60
CA ALA A 186 -38.48 10.88 13.26
C ALA A 186 -38.53 12.16 12.41
#